data_AF-A0A971QCA7-F1
#
_entry.id   AF-A0A971QCA7-F1
#
_cell.length_a   1.000
_cell.length_b   1.000
_cell.length_c   1.000
_cell.angle_alpha   90.00
_cell.angle_beta   90.00
_cell.angle_gamma   90.00
#
_symmetry.space_group_name_H-M   'P 1'
#
loop_
_entity.id
_entity.type
_entity.pdbx_description
1 polymer ?
#
loop_
_entity_poly.entity_id
_entity_poly.type
_entity_poly.pdbx_seq_one_letter_code
_entity_poly.pdbx_strand_id
1 'polypeptide(L)'
;MCWGLMKWAVMGVVGLALVGGLVLGTDVGSYVTSSAKSVRTAVKGAVPVEFELQRARDLLDNIIPEMHANVRLIAQEEVQIANLRAEIEQGQRALTDETTRVAKLRDTLTAQKVSYTLGGMSYSHQQVKEELARSFDRLKEAQVHLTSKERLLDTREKALQAAMAMLDRTRGQKVRLEDQIQALESQYRLVQAASVGSGVHIDNSKLAQTENLIRQIKQRLDVAERVLAHETRFVQPIAVDVINEQDLLAQVDDFLSPGQKQPSQTVAMKPEFNDVVEQGD
;
A
#
# COMPACT_ATOMS: atom_id res chain seq x y z
N MET A 1 23.96 21.58 -65.45
CA MET A 1 24.72 20.32 -65.57
C MET A 1 24.82 19.60 -64.21
N CYS A 2 23.72 19.10 -63.63
CA CYS A 2 23.78 18.30 -62.39
C CYS A 2 22.74 17.16 -62.34
N TRP A 3 22.22 16.69 -63.49
CA TRP A 3 21.28 15.57 -63.53
C TRP A 3 21.99 14.22 -63.73
N GLY A 4 23.17 14.21 -64.36
CA GLY A 4 23.98 13.01 -64.55
C GLY A 4 24.51 12.48 -63.23
N LEU A 5 25.18 13.32 -62.43
CA LEU A 5 25.87 12.93 -61.19
C LEU A 5 24.95 12.32 -60.13
N MET A 6 23.68 12.74 -60.06
CA MET A 6 22.73 12.19 -59.09
C MET A 6 22.34 10.74 -59.41
N LYS A 7 22.30 10.35 -60.69
CA LYS A 7 21.98 8.97 -61.10
C LYS A 7 23.14 8.00 -60.77
N TRP A 8 24.38 8.48 -60.89
CA TRP A 8 25.58 7.71 -60.54
C TRP A 8 25.79 7.60 -59.03
N ALA A 9 25.47 8.65 -58.26
CA ALA A 9 25.52 8.62 -56.80
C ALA A 9 24.51 7.62 -56.20
N VAL A 10 23.29 7.57 -56.72
CA VAL A 10 22.26 6.62 -56.27
C VAL A 10 22.62 5.18 -56.63
N MET A 11 23.18 4.93 -57.82
CA MET A 11 23.66 3.59 -58.18
C MET A 11 24.88 3.16 -57.34
N GLY A 12 25.75 4.09 -56.93
CA GLY A 12 26.87 3.80 -56.03
C GLY A 12 26.43 3.36 -54.63
N VAL A 13 25.40 4.01 -54.07
CA VAL A 13 24.87 3.66 -52.73
C VAL A 13 24.12 2.32 -52.75
N VAL A 14 23.37 2.03 -53.82
CA VAL A 14 22.66 0.75 -53.98
C VAL A 14 23.64 -0.40 -54.26
N GLY A 15 24.69 -0.17 -55.05
CA GLY A 15 25.73 -1.16 -55.30
C GLY A 15 26.54 -1.52 -54.05
N LEU A 16 26.85 -0.53 -53.20
CA LEU A 16 27.62 -0.76 -51.97
C LEU A 16 26.78 -1.44 -50.87
N ALA A 17 25.46 -1.18 -50.84
CA ALA A 17 24.52 -1.89 -49.98
C ALA A 17 24.30 -3.35 -50.42
N LEU A 18 24.27 -3.62 -51.73
CA LEU A 18 24.09 -4.98 -52.26
C LEU A 18 25.36 -5.84 -52.12
N VAL A 19 26.55 -5.27 -52.34
CA VAL A 19 27.82 -5.99 -52.15
C VAL A 19 28.13 -6.16 -50.65
N GLY A 20 27.81 -5.15 -49.82
CA GLY A 20 27.91 -5.28 -48.36
C GLY A 20 26.93 -6.29 -47.77
N GLY A 21 25.72 -6.40 -48.34
CA GLY A 21 24.69 -7.35 -47.91
C GLY A 21 24.89 -8.78 -48.39
N LEU A 22 25.62 -9.02 -49.49
CA LEU A 22 25.85 -10.38 -50.02
C LEU A 22 27.08 -11.07 -49.43
N VAL A 23 28.07 -10.31 -48.95
CA VAL A 23 29.29 -10.87 -48.30
C VAL A 23 29.08 -11.10 -46.79
N LEU A 24 28.06 -10.49 -46.20
CA LEU A 24 27.61 -10.76 -44.83
C LEU A 24 26.35 -11.61 -44.89
N GLY A 25 26.56 -12.93 -44.99
CA GLY A 25 25.52 -13.94 -45.11
C GLY A 25 24.41 -13.81 -44.06
N THR A 26 23.26 -14.36 -44.42
CA THR A 26 21.97 -14.35 -43.72
C THR A 26 21.96 -15.18 -42.42
N ASP A 27 22.96 -14.97 -41.55
CA ASP A 27 23.02 -15.62 -40.23
C ASP A 27 23.68 -14.74 -39.15
N VAL A 28 23.49 -13.42 -39.22
CA VAL A 28 23.95 -12.44 -38.20
C VAL A 28 22.87 -12.08 -37.17
N GLY A 29 21.86 -12.94 -37.01
CA GLY A 29 20.76 -12.74 -36.06
C GLY A 29 21.09 -12.95 -34.58
N SER A 30 22.26 -13.51 -34.24
CA SER A 30 22.53 -13.97 -32.86
C SER A 30 23.77 -13.37 -32.17
N TYR A 31 24.67 -12.69 -32.89
CA TYR A 31 25.93 -12.20 -32.28
C TYR A 31 25.97 -10.70 -31.94
N VAL A 32 24.94 -9.92 -32.31
CA VAL A 32 24.92 -8.47 -32.03
C VAL A 32 24.15 -8.12 -30.75
N THR A 33 23.33 -9.04 -30.23
CA THR A 33 22.50 -8.81 -29.03
C THR A 33 23.27 -8.93 -27.71
N SER A 34 24.49 -9.48 -27.72
CA SER A 34 25.31 -9.62 -26.51
C SER A 34 26.25 -8.42 -26.23
N SER A 35 26.59 -7.62 -27.23
CA SER A 35 27.50 -6.47 -27.06
C SER A 35 26.81 -5.19 -26.54
N ALA A 36 25.51 -5.02 -26.76
CA ALA A 36 24.78 -3.83 -26.28
C ALA A 36 24.43 -3.88 -24.77
N LYS A 37 24.26 -5.08 -24.19
CA LYS A 37 23.99 -5.23 -22.74
C LYS A 37 25.25 -5.04 -21.88
N SER A 38 26.42 -5.37 -22.41
CA SER A 38 27.71 -5.21 -21.68
C SER A 38 28.14 -3.74 -21.56
N VAL A 39 27.82 -2.87 -22.53
CA VAL A 39 28.12 -1.43 -22.43
C VAL A 39 27.24 -0.75 -21.36
N ARG A 40 25.95 -1.08 -21.27
CA ARG A 40 25.06 -0.50 -20.23
C ARG A 40 25.38 -0.99 -18.81
N THR A 41 25.98 -2.17 -18.68
CA THR A 41 26.33 -2.77 -17.38
C THR A 41 27.71 -2.32 -16.91
N ALA A 42 28.66 -2.07 -17.81
CA ALA A 42 30.00 -1.55 -17.48
C ALA A 42 29.99 -0.08 -17.03
N VAL A 43 29.04 0.75 -17.50
CA VAL A 43 28.95 2.17 -17.11
C VAL A 43 28.28 2.36 -15.74
N LYS A 44 27.47 1.41 -15.26
CA LYS A 44 26.91 1.48 -13.90
C LYS A 44 27.99 1.34 -12.80
N GLY A 45 29.10 0.68 -13.10
CA GLY A 45 30.25 0.57 -12.18
C GLY A 45 31.26 1.72 -12.28
N ALA A 46 30.98 2.75 -13.08
CA ALA A 46 31.89 3.86 -13.37
C ALA A 46 31.35 5.23 -12.93
N VAL A 47 30.24 5.27 -12.19
CA VAL A 47 29.74 6.53 -11.62
C VAL A 47 30.51 6.82 -10.33
N PRO A 48 31.21 7.98 -10.22
CA PRO A 48 31.90 8.33 -9.00
C PRO A 48 30.94 8.43 -7.81
N VAL A 49 31.39 7.99 -6.63
CA VAL A 49 30.58 7.87 -5.41
C VAL A 49 29.97 9.22 -5.02
N GLU A 50 30.66 10.33 -5.29
CA GLU A 50 30.18 11.69 -5.05
C GLU A 50 28.88 12.00 -5.82
N PHE A 51 28.75 11.51 -7.06
CA PHE A 51 27.52 11.69 -7.83
C PHE A 51 26.37 10.85 -7.27
N GLU A 52 26.65 9.68 -6.73
CA GLU A 52 25.62 8.85 -6.07
C GLU A 52 25.14 9.48 -4.76
N LEU A 53 26.06 10.06 -3.97
CA LEU A 53 25.73 10.78 -2.73
C LEU A 53 24.91 12.06 -3.03
N GLN A 54 25.33 12.83 -4.04
CA GLN A 54 24.56 14.01 -4.47
C GLN A 54 23.17 13.60 -4.97
N ARG A 55 23.08 12.56 -5.79
CA ARG A 55 21.80 12.03 -6.27
C ARG A 55 20.92 11.55 -5.11
N ALA A 56 21.49 10.91 -4.10
CA ALA A 56 20.73 10.49 -2.92
C ALA A 56 20.14 11.69 -2.16
N ARG A 57 20.90 12.79 -2.05
CA ARG A 57 20.41 14.06 -1.49
C ARG A 57 19.30 14.68 -2.34
N ASP A 58 19.49 14.75 -3.66
CA ASP A 58 18.47 15.29 -4.57
C ASP A 58 17.16 14.49 -4.51
N LEU A 59 17.25 13.14 -4.43
CA LEU A 59 16.09 12.27 -4.24
C LEU A 59 15.38 12.54 -2.92
N LEU A 60 16.12 12.87 -1.87
CA LEU A 60 15.57 13.19 -0.56
C LEU A 60 14.89 14.57 -0.53
N ASP A 61 15.45 15.54 -1.23
CA ASP A 61 14.85 16.87 -1.41
C ASP A 61 13.57 16.82 -2.24
N ASN A 62 13.48 15.88 -3.18
CA ASN A 62 12.26 15.65 -3.96
C ASN A 62 11.08 15.14 -3.11
N ILE A 63 11.29 14.70 -1.86
CA ILE A 63 10.22 14.33 -0.92
C ILE A 63 9.58 15.58 -0.28
N ILE A 64 10.28 16.72 -0.24
CA ILE A 64 9.79 17.95 0.41
C ILE A 64 8.47 18.46 -0.20
N PRO A 65 8.32 18.54 -1.54
CA PRO A 65 7.04 18.90 -2.16
C PRO A 65 5.88 17.98 -1.76
N GLU A 66 6.11 16.67 -1.68
CA GLU A 66 5.10 15.69 -1.26
C GLU A 66 4.70 15.90 0.20
N MET A 67 5.66 16.15 1.09
CA MET A 67 5.36 16.50 2.49
C MET A 67 4.55 17.79 2.59
N HIS A 68 4.85 18.82 1.78
CA HIS A 68 4.05 20.05 1.75
C HIS A 68 2.62 19.81 1.25
N ALA A 69 2.44 18.93 0.26
CA ALA A 69 1.11 18.53 -0.19
C ALA A 69 0.34 17.83 0.95
N ASN A 70 0.97 16.91 1.68
CA ASN A 70 0.36 16.23 2.82
C ASN A 70 0.01 17.20 3.96
N VAL A 71 0.86 18.17 4.26
CA VAL A 71 0.56 19.24 5.24
C VAL A 71 -0.67 20.04 4.83
N ARG A 72 -0.81 20.39 3.54
CA ARG A 72 -2.00 21.10 3.05
C ARG A 72 -3.26 20.26 3.21
N LEU A 73 -3.20 18.96 2.93
CA LEU A 73 -4.33 18.04 3.12
C LEU A 73 -4.73 17.94 4.60
N ILE A 74 -3.76 17.83 5.51
CA ILE A 74 -3.98 17.83 6.97
C ILE A 74 -4.69 19.12 7.39
N ALA A 75 -4.18 20.28 6.97
CA ALA A 75 -4.78 21.57 7.31
C ALA A 75 -6.21 21.73 6.76
N GLN A 76 -6.47 21.24 5.55
CA GLN A 76 -7.82 21.22 4.98
C GLN A 76 -8.76 20.31 5.78
N GLU A 77 -8.27 19.16 6.22
CA GLU A 77 -9.04 18.21 7.02
C GLU A 77 -9.35 18.77 8.42
N GLU A 78 -8.41 19.47 9.05
CA GLU A 78 -8.64 20.19 10.33
C GLU A 78 -9.79 21.20 10.21
N VAL A 79 -9.83 21.97 9.12
CA VAL A 79 -10.93 22.92 8.86
C VAL A 79 -12.26 22.17 8.63
N GLN A 80 -12.25 21.08 7.87
CA GLN A 80 -13.46 20.26 7.65
C GLN A 80 -13.99 19.67 8.96
N ILE A 81 -13.11 19.19 9.83
CA ILE A 81 -13.45 18.69 11.17
C ILE A 81 -14.05 19.80 12.02
N ALA A 82 -13.44 20.99 12.02
CA ALA A 82 -13.96 22.14 12.75
C ALA A 82 -15.37 22.55 12.28
N ASN A 83 -15.59 22.59 10.97
CA ASN A 83 -16.90 22.87 10.39
C ASN A 83 -17.93 21.77 10.76
N LEU A 84 -17.54 20.50 10.67
CA LEU A 84 -18.41 19.38 11.02
C LEU A 84 -18.79 19.39 12.52
N ARG A 85 -17.86 19.74 13.40
CA ARG A 85 -18.14 19.94 14.84
C ARG A 85 -19.17 21.05 15.06
N ALA A 86 -19.01 22.19 14.37
CA ALA A 86 -19.98 23.28 14.46
C ALA A 86 -21.37 22.87 13.95
N GLU A 87 -21.44 22.11 12.85
CA GLU A 87 -22.70 21.57 12.34
C GLU A 87 -23.37 20.57 13.29
N ILE A 88 -22.58 19.72 13.96
CA ILE A 88 -23.07 18.78 14.98
C ILE A 88 -23.63 19.55 16.17
N GLU A 89 -22.93 20.58 16.65
CA GLU A 89 -23.40 21.42 17.75
C GLU A 89 -24.72 22.12 17.39
N GLN A 90 -24.83 22.68 16.19
CA GLN A 90 -26.07 23.27 15.70
C GLN A 90 -27.19 22.22 15.62
N GLY A 91 -26.88 21.02 15.13
CA GLY A 91 -27.82 19.89 15.06
C GLY A 91 -28.32 19.46 16.44
N GLN A 92 -27.44 19.40 17.45
CA GLN A 92 -27.80 19.08 18.84
C GLN A 92 -28.76 20.10 19.45
N ARG A 93 -28.53 21.40 19.20
CA ARG A 93 -29.44 22.47 19.64
C ARG A 93 -30.82 22.32 18.97
N ALA A 94 -30.86 22.17 17.66
CA ALA A 94 -32.11 21.98 16.92
C ALA A 94 -32.89 20.72 17.39
N LEU A 95 -32.17 19.64 17.70
CA LEU A 95 -32.76 18.42 18.24
C LEU A 95 -33.36 18.63 19.64
N THR A 96 -32.71 19.43 20.49
CA THR A 96 -33.20 19.81 21.82
C THR A 96 -34.48 20.63 21.72
N ASP A 97 -34.53 21.58 20.80
CA ASP A 97 -35.71 22.41 20.53
C ASP A 97 -36.89 21.56 20.04
N GLU A 98 -36.65 20.64 19.10
CA GLU A 98 -37.71 19.73 18.62
C GLU A 98 -38.14 18.72 19.69
N THR A 99 -37.24 18.22 20.52
CA THR A 99 -37.58 17.37 21.67
C THR A 99 -38.52 18.12 22.61
N THR A 100 -38.24 19.39 22.88
CA THR A 100 -39.09 20.26 23.71
C THR A 100 -40.46 20.49 23.07
N ARG A 101 -40.52 20.70 21.75
CA ARG A 101 -41.78 20.84 21.00
C ARG A 101 -42.63 19.56 21.11
N VAL A 102 -42.04 18.40 20.83
CA VAL A 102 -42.70 17.10 20.91
C VAL A 102 -43.23 16.83 22.32
N ALA A 103 -42.44 17.14 23.36
CA ALA A 103 -42.87 17.02 24.75
C ALA A 103 -44.10 17.90 25.05
N LYS A 104 -44.08 19.18 24.63
CA LYS A 104 -45.23 20.09 24.82
C LYS A 104 -46.49 19.61 24.11
N LEU A 105 -46.37 19.10 22.88
CA LEU A 105 -47.50 18.54 22.12
C LEU A 105 -48.09 17.30 22.80
N ARG A 106 -47.22 16.40 23.30
CA ARG A 106 -47.63 15.24 24.10
C ARG A 106 -48.37 15.67 25.36
N ASP A 107 -47.82 16.63 26.11
CA ASP A 107 -48.43 17.11 27.36
C ASP A 107 -49.80 17.75 27.12
N THR A 108 -49.93 18.49 26.03
CA THR A 108 -51.20 19.08 25.59
C THR A 108 -52.26 18.00 25.35
N LEU A 109 -51.91 16.93 24.62
CA LEU A 109 -52.84 15.82 24.34
C LEU A 109 -53.23 15.01 25.60
N THR A 110 -52.38 15.03 26.63
CA THR A 110 -52.66 14.32 27.90
C THR A 110 -53.91 14.88 28.61
N ALA A 111 -54.25 16.16 28.39
CA ALA A 111 -55.42 16.79 28.98
C ALA A 111 -56.77 16.35 28.37
N GLN A 112 -56.76 15.53 27.30
CA GLN A 112 -57.95 14.93 26.64
C GLN A 112 -59.09 15.92 26.34
N LYS A 113 -58.75 17.11 25.84
CA LYS A 113 -59.74 18.13 25.44
C LYS A 113 -60.18 17.91 23.99
N VAL A 114 -61.42 18.29 23.68
CA VAL A 114 -61.98 18.26 22.31
C VAL A 114 -61.26 19.26 21.39
N SER A 115 -60.85 20.40 21.95
CA SER A 115 -60.06 21.44 21.26
C SER A 115 -58.98 22.02 22.18
N TYR A 116 -57.93 22.56 21.55
CA TYR A 116 -56.75 23.14 22.20
C TYR A 116 -56.45 24.52 21.61
N THR A 117 -56.15 25.49 22.46
CA THR A 117 -55.71 26.82 22.03
C THR A 117 -54.19 26.90 22.06
N LEU A 118 -53.57 27.01 20.89
CA LEU A 118 -52.11 27.14 20.72
C LEU A 118 -51.83 28.40 19.91
N GLY A 119 -51.03 29.32 20.45
CA GLY A 119 -50.67 30.57 19.74
C GLY A 119 -51.87 31.43 19.33
N GLY A 120 -52.98 31.39 20.08
CA GLY A 120 -54.22 32.12 19.78
C GLY A 120 -55.14 31.46 18.75
N MET A 121 -54.74 30.33 18.17
CA MET A 121 -55.56 29.53 17.25
C MET A 121 -56.12 28.28 17.95
N SER A 122 -57.34 27.89 17.59
CA SER A 122 -57.99 26.68 18.10
C SER A 122 -57.73 25.51 17.16
N TYR A 123 -57.21 24.41 17.71
CA TYR A 123 -56.92 23.18 17.00
C TYR A 123 -57.78 22.05 17.55
N SER A 124 -58.24 21.16 16.69
CA SER A 124 -58.92 19.94 17.11
C SER A 124 -57.94 18.94 17.72
N HIS A 125 -58.44 18.02 18.55
CA HIS A 125 -57.63 16.92 19.07
C HIS A 125 -56.92 16.12 17.97
N GLN A 126 -57.60 15.85 16.86
CA GLN A 126 -57.04 15.13 15.72
C GLN A 126 -55.87 15.89 15.07
N GLN A 127 -56.00 17.21 14.90
CA GLN A 127 -54.93 18.03 14.32
C GLN A 127 -53.67 18.05 15.19
N VAL A 128 -53.83 18.17 16.51
CA VAL A 128 -52.68 18.13 17.44
C VAL A 128 -52.01 16.75 17.45
N LYS A 129 -52.80 15.66 17.36
CA LYS A 129 -52.28 14.30 17.24
C LYS A 129 -51.47 14.09 15.96
N GLU A 130 -51.97 14.58 14.82
CA GLU A 130 -51.26 14.50 13.54
C GLU A 130 -49.97 15.32 13.56
N GLU A 131 -49.98 16.52 14.15
CA GLU A 131 -48.78 17.33 14.28
C GLU A 131 -47.74 16.70 15.22
N LEU A 132 -48.18 16.05 16.31
CA LEU A 132 -47.29 15.28 17.19
C LEU A 132 -46.62 14.14 16.42
N ALA A 133 -47.39 13.38 15.63
CA ALA A 133 -46.84 12.28 14.83
C ALA A 133 -45.75 12.79 13.86
N ARG A 134 -46.06 13.85 13.09
CA ARG A 134 -45.09 14.46 12.16
C ARG A 134 -43.85 15.00 12.88
N SER A 135 -44.03 15.67 14.02
CA SER A 135 -42.91 16.21 14.80
C SER A 135 -42.04 15.11 15.38
N PHE A 136 -42.64 14.02 15.83
CA PHE A 136 -41.91 12.87 16.35
C PHE A 136 -41.11 12.13 15.27
N ASP A 137 -41.67 11.99 14.07
CA ASP A 137 -40.94 11.40 12.95
C ASP A 137 -39.76 12.28 12.52
N ARG A 138 -39.94 13.60 12.41
CA ARG A 138 -38.84 14.55 12.19
C ARG A 138 -37.75 14.46 13.26
N LEU A 139 -38.14 14.30 14.53
CA LEU A 139 -37.19 14.16 15.64
C LEU A 139 -36.33 12.90 15.48
N LYS A 140 -36.94 11.76 15.13
CA LYS A 140 -36.21 10.51 14.89
C LYS A 140 -35.24 10.64 13.73
N GLU A 141 -35.68 11.21 12.62
CA GLU A 141 -34.83 11.44 11.45
C GLU A 141 -33.64 12.33 11.83
N ALA A 142 -33.89 13.46 12.51
CA ALA A 142 -32.85 14.36 12.97
C ALA A 142 -31.83 13.66 13.90
N GLN A 143 -32.29 12.78 14.79
CA GLN A 143 -31.41 11.97 15.65
C GLN A 143 -30.52 11.03 14.85
N VAL A 144 -31.05 10.35 13.84
CA VAL A 144 -30.28 9.44 12.96
C VAL A 144 -29.24 10.23 12.17
N HIS A 145 -29.62 11.39 11.64
CA HIS A 145 -28.70 12.29 10.93
C HIS A 145 -27.58 12.79 11.83
N LEU A 146 -27.90 13.24 13.04
CA LEU A 146 -26.91 13.72 14.00
C LEU A 146 -25.91 12.60 14.38
N THR A 147 -26.43 11.43 14.72
CA THR A 147 -25.59 10.26 15.06
C THR A 147 -24.66 9.88 13.90
N SER A 148 -25.15 10.00 12.65
CA SER A 148 -24.34 9.74 11.46
C SER A 148 -23.21 10.78 11.30
N LYS A 149 -23.49 12.07 11.56
CA LYS A 149 -22.45 13.12 11.57
C LYS A 149 -21.40 12.88 12.66
N GLU A 150 -21.82 12.48 13.86
CA GLU A 150 -20.92 12.17 14.97
C GLU A 150 -19.98 11.00 14.62
N ARG A 151 -20.49 9.95 13.96
CA ARG A 151 -19.66 8.83 13.46
C ARG A 151 -18.68 9.28 12.37
N LEU A 152 -19.11 10.15 11.47
CA LEU A 152 -18.25 10.73 10.45
C LEU A 152 -17.13 11.56 11.07
N LEU A 153 -17.46 12.35 12.10
CA LEU A 153 -16.48 13.14 12.85
C LEU A 153 -15.40 12.26 13.48
N ASP A 154 -15.79 11.22 14.22
CA ASP A 154 -14.85 10.27 14.83
C ASP A 154 -13.93 9.60 13.77
N THR A 155 -14.50 9.22 12.63
CA THR A 155 -13.73 8.63 11.53
C THR A 155 -12.71 9.62 10.96
N ARG A 156 -13.12 10.88 10.74
CA ARG A 156 -12.24 11.93 10.21
C ARG A 156 -11.13 12.31 11.19
N GLU A 157 -11.44 12.42 12.48
CA GLU A 157 -10.45 12.70 13.53
C GLU A 157 -9.39 11.60 13.61
N LYS A 158 -9.79 10.33 13.53
CA LYS A 158 -8.85 9.19 13.47
C LYS A 158 -7.99 9.23 12.20
N ALA A 159 -8.59 9.54 11.05
CA ALA A 159 -7.85 9.67 9.80
C ALA A 159 -6.84 10.82 9.84
N LEU A 160 -7.22 11.97 10.41
CA LEU A 160 -6.33 13.11 10.63
C LEU A 160 -5.14 12.72 11.53
N GLN A 161 -5.40 12.07 12.66
CA GLN A 161 -4.33 11.59 13.56
C GLN A 161 -3.38 10.62 12.86
N ALA A 162 -3.91 9.69 12.05
CA ALA A 162 -3.11 8.77 11.27
C ALA A 162 -2.23 9.50 10.24
N ALA A 163 -2.79 10.50 9.56
CA ALA A 163 -2.07 11.32 8.58
C ALA A 163 -0.93 12.13 9.24
N MET A 164 -1.20 12.75 10.39
CA MET A 164 -0.17 13.47 11.18
C MET A 164 0.96 12.53 11.61
N ALA A 165 0.61 11.36 12.15
CA ALA A 165 1.60 10.36 12.55
C ALA A 165 2.44 9.85 11.37
N MET A 166 1.84 9.68 10.19
CA MET A 166 2.55 9.31 8.98
C MET A 166 3.52 10.41 8.54
N LEU A 167 3.09 11.67 8.54
CA LEU A 167 3.93 12.82 8.21
C LEU A 167 5.15 12.91 9.15
N ASP A 168 4.95 12.75 10.46
CA ASP A 168 6.05 12.80 11.43
C ASP A 168 7.02 11.63 11.27
N ARG A 169 6.52 10.42 10.97
CA ARG A 169 7.37 9.28 10.61
C ARG A 169 8.21 9.57 9.37
N THR A 170 7.61 10.13 8.32
CA THR A 170 8.32 10.49 7.09
C THR A 170 9.39 11.55 7.34
N ARG A 171 9.09 12.58 8.15
CA ARG A 171 10.09 13.58 8.58
C ARG A 171 11.27 12.93 9.31
N GLY A 172 10.98 12.05 10.27
CA GLY A 172 12.02 11.33 11.01
C GLY A 172 12.88 10.44 10.10
N GLN A 173 12.26 9.75 9.14
CA GLN A 173 12.97 8.95 8.14
C GLN A 173 13.87 9.83 7.25
N LYS A 174 13.38 11.00 6.83
CA LYS A 174 14.17 11.96 6.05
C LYS A 174 15.43 12.38 6.80
N VAL A 175 15.29 12.87 8.03
CA VAL A 175 16.44 13.30 8.87
C VAL A 175 17.45 12.16 9.04
N ARG A 176 16.97 10.94 9.31
CA ARG A 176 17.85 9.78 9.44
C ARG A 176 18.63 9.47 8.16
N LEU A 177 18.00 9.63 6.99
CA LEU A 177 18.68 9.42 5.70
C LEU A 177 19.67 10.55 5.41
N GLU A 178 19.36 11.80 5.78
CA GLU A 178 20.30 12.94 5.69
C GLU A 178 21.56 12.68 6.52
N ASP A 179 21.40 12.24 7.77
CA ASP A 179 22.53 11.91 8.65
C ASP A 179 23.41 10.79 8.06
N GLN A 180 22.79 9.76 7.46
CA GLN A 180 23.52 8.67 6.81
C GLN A 180 24.29 9.15 5.58
N ILE A 181 23.68 9.97 4.74
CA ILE A 181 24.36 10.57 3.57
C ILE A 181 25.54 11.40 4.04
N GLN A 182 25.37 12.24 5.07
CA GLN A 182 26.45 13.06 5.62
C GLN A 182 27.59 12.22 6.23
N ALA A 183 27.26 11.11 6.91
CA ALA A 183 28.25 10.19 7.43
C ALA A 183 29.07 9.53 6.31
N LEU A 184 28.41 9.10 5.22
CA LEU A 184 29.06 8.52 4.05
C LEU A 184 29.92 9.54 3.30
N GLU A 185 29.44 10.78 3.15
CA GLU A 185 30.23 11.90 2.58
C GLU A 185 31.51 12.13 3.39
N SER A 186 31.43 12.08 4.72
CA SER A 186 32.57 12.25 5.61
C SER A 186 33.57 11.10 5.49
N GLN A 187 33.09 9.85 5.45
CA GLN A 187 33.93 8.68 5.24
C GLN A 187 34.63 8.73 3.87
N TYR A 188 33.90 9.11 2.82
CA TYR A 188 34.46 9.26 1.48
C TYR A 188 35.59 10.30 1.45
N ARG A 189 35.41 11.47 2.06
CA ARG A 189 36.45 12.52 2.15
C ARG A 189 37.71 12.03 2.88
N LEU A 190 37.56 11.24 3.94
CA LEU A 190 38.71 10.65 4.65
C LEU A 190 39.48 9.66 3.77
N VAL A 191 38.77 8.78 3.06
CA VAL A 191 39.38 7.81 2.11
C VAL A 191 40.08 8.55 0.98
N GLN A 192 39.47 9.60 0.44
CA GLN A 192 40.07 10.44 -0.61
C GLN A 192 41.34 11.16 -0.11
N ALA A 193 41.34 11.69 1.11
CA ALA A 193 42.53 12.31 1.69
C ALA A 193 43.67 11.30 1.92
N ALA A 194 43.33 10.08 2.36
CA ALA A 194 44.30 9.00 2.56
C ALA A 194 44.91 8.50 1.24
N SER A 195 44.13 8.44 0.16
CA SER A 195 44.59 7.96 -1.15
C SER A 195 45.51 8.95 -1.87
N VAL A 196 45.37 10.26 -1.62
CA VAL A 196 46.26 11.30 -2.15
C VAL A 196 47.67 11.25 -1.54
N GLY A 197 47.81 10.73 -0.31
CA GLY A 197 49.10 10.58 0.37
C GLY A 197 49.89 9.31 0.00
N SER A 198 49.25 8.29 -0.56
CA SER A 198 49.91 7.05 -0.98
C SER A 198 50.43 7.16 -2.41
N GLY A 199 51.60 7.76 -2.59
CA GLY A 199 52.36 7.76 -3.85
C GLY A 199 52.95 6.38 -4.20
N VAL A 200 52.17 5.32 -4.06
CA VAL A 200 52.57 3.95 -4.41
C VAL A 200 51.60 3.44 -5.47
N HIS A 201 52.01 3.54 -6.74
CA HIS A 201 51.39 2.83 -7.84
C HIS A 201 51.69 1.33 -7.70
N ILE A 202 50.95 0.63 -6.84
CA ILE A 202 50.72 -0.80 -6.98
C ILE A 202 49.54 -0.94 -7.95
N ASP A 203 49.66 -1.82 -8.95
CA ASP A 203 48.61 -2.17 -9.91
C ASP A 203 47.41 -2.83 -9.18
N ASN A 204 46.67 -2.03 -8.41
CA ASN A 204 45.45 -2.41 -7.70
C ASN A 204 44.34 -2.79 -8.68
N SER A 205 44.47 -2.43 -9.97
CA SER A 205 43.56 -2.88 -11.03
C SER A 205 43.58 -4.39 -11.20
N LYS A 206 44.74 -5.04 -11.06
CA LYS A 206 44.88 -6.50 -11.20
C LYS A 206 44.41 -7.22 -9.94
N LEU A 207 44.76 -6.73 -8.76
CA LEU A 207 44.27 -7.28 -7.49
C LEU A 207 42.75 -7.11 -7.35
N ALA A 208 42.19 -5.94 -7.69
CA ALA A 208 40.74 -5.72 -7.68
C ALA A 208 40.01 -6.57 -8.74
N GLN A 209 40.60 -6.78 -9.92
CA GLN A 209 40.07 -7.72 -10.91
C GLN A 209 40.08 -9.16 -10.38
N THR A 210 41.15 -9.59 -9.71
CA THR A 210 41.26 -10.91 -9.10
C THR A 210 40.29 -11.08 -7.93
N GLU A 211 40.13 -10.10 -7.05
CA GLU A 211 39.14 -10.13 -5.96
C GLU A 211 37.70 -10.15 -6.48
N ASN A 212 37.40 -9.37 -7.53
CA ASN A 212 36.10 -9.40 -8.18
C ASN A 212 35.83 -10.76 -8.83
N LEU A 213 36.82 -11.36 -9.50
CA LEU A 213 36.73 -12.70 -10.06
C LEU A 213 36.46 -13.74 -8.96
N ILE A 214 37.21 -13.69 -7.85
CA ILE A 214 37.02 -14.59 -6.70
C ILE A 214 35.64 -14.40 -6.09
N ARG A 215 35.15 -13.17 -5.94
CA ARG A 215 33.82 -12.88 -5.41
C ARG A 215 32.72 -13.43 -6.31
N GLN A 216 32.86 -13.27 -7.63
CA GLN A 216 31.92 -13.84 -8.61
C GLN A 216 31.95 -15.37 -8.60
N ILE A 217 33.13 -15.99 -8.46
CA ILE A 217 33.25 -17.44 -8.32
C ILE A 217 32.57 -17.92 -7.03
N LYS A 218 32.81 -17.26 -5.88
CA LYS A 218 32.12 -17.59 -4.62
C LYS A 218 30.62 -17.45 -4.74
N GLN A 219 30.13 -16.39 -5.36
CA GLN A 219 28.70 -16.16 -5.55
C GLN A 219 28.06 -17.22 -6.46
N ARG A 220 28.77 -17.66 -7.51
CA ARG A 220 28.34 -18.77 -8.37
C ARG A 220 28.34 -20.10 -7.64
N LEU A 221 29.31 -20.35 -6.76
CA LEU A 221 29.38 -21.55 -5.94
C LEU A 221 28.25 -21.58 -4.90
N ASP A 222 27.99 -20.47 -4.22
CA ASP A 222 26.88 -20.31 -3.26
C ASP A 222 25.51 -20.52 -3.92
N VAL A 223 25.33 -20.00 -5.13
CA VAL A 223 24.10 -20.20 -5.90
C VAL A 223 24.00 -21.65 -6.37
N ALA A 224 25.09 -22.26 -6.85
CA ALA A 224 25.09 -23.67 -7.22
C ALA A 224 24.79 -24.58 -6.01
N GLU A 225 25.35 -24.28 -4.84
CA GLU A 225 25.09 -25.00 -3.59
C GLU A 225 23.63 -24.81 -3.14
N ARG A 226 23.10 -23.59 -3.18
CA ARG A 226 21.68 -23.33 -2.91
C ARG A 226 20.76 -24.02 -3.92
N VAL A 227 21.09 -24.02 -5.21
CA VAL A 227 20.31 -24.70 -6.24
C VAL A 227 20.34 -26.22 -6.01
N LEU A 228 21.49 -26.81 -5.70
CA LEU A 228 21.59 -28.24 -5.36
C LEU A 228 20.81 -28.59 -4.08
N ALA A 229 20.86 -27.73 -3.06
CA ALA A 229 20.09 -27.88 -1.82
C ALA A 229 18.58 -27.66 -2.01
N HIS A 230 18.19 -26.84 -3.00
CA HIS A 230 16.79 -26.65 -3.38
C HIS A 230 16.28 -27.75 -4.32
N GLU A 231 17.11 -28.28 -5.22
CA GLU A 231 16.76 -29.39 -6.11
C GLU A 231 16.58 -30.71 -5.35
N THR A 232 17.36 -30.95 -4.29
CA THR A 232 17.08 -32.06 -3.35
C THR A 232 15.75 -31.89 -2.61
N ARG A 233 15.22 -30.66 -2.52
CA ARG A 233 13.91 -30.35 -1.93
C ARG A 233 12.74 -30.49 -2.91
N PHE A 234 13.01 -30.54 -4.21
CA PHE A 234 12.01 -30.70 -5.28
C PHE A 234 11.88 -32.14 -5.81
N VAL A 235 12.70 -33.08 -5.36
CA VAL A 235 12.42 -34.52 -5.52
C VAL A 235 11.61 -35.02 -4.32
N GLN A 236 10.42 -34.47 -4.15
CA GLN A 236 9.32 -35.19 -3.50
C GLN A 236 8.23 -35.37 -4.55
N PRO A 237 7.78 -36.61 -4.83
CA PRO A 237 6.70 -36.83 -5.76
C PRO A 237 5.43 -36.14 -5.25
N ILE A 238 4.78 -35.38 -6.13
CA ILE A 238 3.50 -34.72 -5.88
C ILE A 238 2.47 -35.81 -5.56
N ALA A 239 1.95 -35.82 -4.33
CA ALA A 239 0.69 -36.47 -4.04
C ALA A 239 -0.43 -35.56 -4.57
N VAL A 240 -1.19 -36.06 -5.54
CA VAL A 240 -2.41 -35.43 -6.04
C VAL A 240 -3.48 -35.64 -4.98
N ASP A 241 -3.85 -34.58 -4.27
CA ASP A 241 -5.00 -34.63 -3.36
C ASP A 241 -6.27 -34.32 -4.16
N VAL A 242 -7.16 -35.31 -4.20
CA VAL A 242 -8.46 -35.23 -4.86
C VAL A 242 -9.39 -34.47 -3.91
N ILE A 243 -9.80 -33.26 -4.29
CA ILE A 243 -10.82 -32.53 -3.54
C ILE A 243 -12.12 -33.36 -3.57
N ASN A 244 -12.56 -33.83 -2.40
CA ASN A 244 -13.81 -34.57 -2.23
C ASN A 244 -15.01 -33.61 -2.36
N GLU A 245 -15.92 -33.93 -3.26
CA GLU A 245 -17.14 -33.19 -3.59
C GLU A 245 -18.03 -32.91 -2.36
N GLN A 246 -17.93 -33.74 -1.31
CA GLN A 246 -18.67 -33.58 -0.06
C GLN A 246 -18.23 -32.35 0.76
N ASP A 247 -16.94 -31.98 0.73
CA ASP A 247 -16.43 -30.81 1.47
C ASP A 247 -16.81 -29.49 0.79
N LEU A 248 -17.00 -29.50 -0.53
CA LEU A 248 -17.42 -28.33 -1.29
C LEU A 248 -18.90 -28.03 -1.04
N LEU A 249 -19.74 -29.06 -0.91
CA LEU A 249 -21.16 -28.94 -0.62
C LEU A 249 -21.40 -28.43 0.81
N ALA A 250 -20.62 -28.89 1.79
CA ALA A 250 -20.69 -28.40 3.17
C ALA A 250 -20.35 -26.90 3.28
N GLN A 251 -19.36 -26.42 2.54
CA GLN A 251 -18.98 -24.99 2.52
C GLN A 251 -20.02 -24.09 1.84
N VAL A 252 -20.79 -24.64 0.88
CA VAL A 252 -21.88 -23.91 0.21
C VAL A 252 -23.11 -23.82 1.12
N ASP A 253 -23.44 -24.88 1.85
CA ASP A 253 -24.57 -24.87 2.81
C ASP A 253 -24.32 -23.93 4.00
N ASP A 254 -23.09 -23.87 4.50
CA ASP A 254 -22.67 -22.94 5.57
C ASP A 254 -22.77 -21.46 5.14
N PHE A 255 -22.58 -21.18 3.85
CA PHE A 255 -22.68 -19.83 3.30
C PHE A 255 -24.14 -19.40 3.06
N LEU A 256 -25.05 -20.34 2.78
CA LEU A 256 -26.45 -20.07 2.44
C LEU A 256 -27.40 -19.96 3.66
N SER A 257 -26.95 -20.33 4.87
CA SER A 257 -27.76 -20.29 6.09
C SER A 257 -27.20 -19.37 7.19
N PRO A 258 -27.37 -18.04 7.11
CA PRO A 258 -26.95 -17.14 8.17
C PRO A 258 -28.00 -17.12 9.30
N GLY A 259 -27.97 -18.12 10.18
CA GLY A 259 -28.79 -18.06 11.39
C GLY A 259 -29.07 -19.38 12.10
N GLN A 260 -28.06 -19.97 12.74
CA GLN A 260 -28.23 -20.71 14.01
C GLN A 260 -26.86 -21.01 14.64
N LYS A 261 -26.42 -20.14 15.56
CA LYS A 261 -25.60 -20.56 16.73
C LYS A 261 -26.60 -21.19 17.70
N GLN A 262 -26.41 -22.34 18.36
CA GLN A 262 -25.29 -22.96 19.10
C GLN A 262 -25.85 -24.33 19.63
N PRO A 263 -25.25 -25.07 20.59
CA PRO A 263 -23.89 -25.58 20.80
C PRO A 263 -23.86 -27.14 20.75
N SER A 264 -22.66 -27.75 20.81
CA SER A 264 -22.31 -28.84 21.78
C SER A 264 -21.09 -29.62 21.30
N GLN A 265 -19.91 -29.24 21.77
CA GLN A 265 -18.81 -30.20 21.93
C GLN A 265 -18.87 -30.71 23.36
N THR A 266 -19.47 -31.89 23.54
CA THR A 266 -19.21 -32.74 24.71
C THR A 266 -18.25 -33.82 24.22
N VAL A 267 -16.95 -33.61 24.41
CA VAL A 267 -15.93 -34.64 24.22
C VAL A 267 -16.09 -35.63 25.38
N ALA A 268 -16.77 -36.74 25.12
CA ALA A 268 -16.83 -37.88 26.03
C ALA A 268 -15.52 -38.66 25.91
N MET A 269 -14.65 -38.51 26.91
CA MET A 269 -13.53 -39.40 27.17
C MET A 269 -14.09 -40.71 27.74
N LYS A 270 -13.95 -41.81 27.01
CA LYS A 270 -14.24 -43.17 27.49
C LYS A 270 -12.92 -43.94 27.64
N PRO A 271 -12.61 -44.50 28.82
CA PRO A 271 -11.50 -45.41 29.00
C PRO A 271 -11.96 -46.84 28.67
N GLU A 272 -11.15 -47.61 27.96
CA GLU A 272 -11.35 -49.06 27.86
C GLU A 272 -10.05 -49.76 28.26
N PHE A 273 -10.11 -50.24 29.51
CA PHE A 273 -9.24 -51.23 30.11
C PHE A 273 -9.55 -52.58 29.43
N ASN A 274 -8.54 -53.31 28.97
CA ASN A 274 -8.69 -54.75 28.81
C ASN A 274 -7.48 -55.44 29.44
N ASP A 275 -7.80 -56.29 30.40
CA ASP A 275 -6.88 -56.96 31.30
C ASP A 275 -6.61 -58.38 30.80
N VAL A 276 -5.35 -58.80 30.98
CA VAL A 276 -4.89 -60.18 31.27
C VAL A 276 -4.97 -61.21 30.14
N VAL A 277 -3.84 -61.87 29.86
CA VAL A 277 -3.61 -63.32 30.08
C VAL A 277 -2.20 -63.73 29.59
N GLU A 278 -1.41 -64.20 30.56
CA GLU A 278 -0.46 -65.34 30.55
C GLU A 278 0.79 -65.45 29.66
N GLN A 279 1.85 -65.88 30.37
CA GLN A 279 2.95 -66.82 29.99
C GLN A 279 4.00 -66.28 29.02
N GLY A 280 5.31 -66.45 29.22
CA GLY A 280 6.12 -67.26 30.12
C GLY A 280 7.58 -67.20 29.61
N ASP A 281 8.52 -67.50 30.50
CA ASP A 281 10.00 -67.50 30.38
C ASP A 281 10.75 -66.15 30.31
#